data_AF-A0A425WL20-F1
#
_entry.id   AF-A0A425WL20-F1
#
_cell.length_a   1.000
_cell.length_b   1.000
_cell.length_c   1.000
_cell.angle_alpha   90.00
_cell.angle_beta   90.00
_cell.angle_gamma   90.00
#
_symmetry.space_group_name_H-M   'P 1'
#
loop_
_entity.id
_entity.type
_entity.pdbx_description
1 polymer ?
#
loop_
_entity_poly.entity_id
_entity_poly.type
_entity_poly.pdbx_seq_one_letter_code
_entity_poly.pdbx_strand_id
1 'polypeptide(L)'
;MDSGNGQIADDNKSIYTKALKTLIDEFIEAHPDIDRKRIYVGGLSNGGFMTVRLVADYPGFFAAGVPVCAPWVASLATDDEMKAIAQTPLWFVQSADDPIVTAQDHALADYKKLKELGAEDVHITCFDHIQDETGRYRDEYGQPVRYIGHFVWIPAYHDFVKTELDGTNVLVDGTPVTLWQWVGLHHLV
;
A
#
# COMPACT_ATOMS: atom_id res chain seq x y z
N MET A 1 -10.31 4.42 10.25
CA MET A 1 -9.64 5.62 10.83
C MET A 1 -10.68 6.44 11.60
N ASP A 2 -10.29 7.47 12.36
CA ASP A 2 -11.28 8.38 12.98
C ASP A 2 -11.95 9.25 11.91
N SER A 3 -13.27 9.12 11.79
CA SER A 3 -14.12 9.88 10.87
C SER A 3 -14.77 11.11 11.54
N GLY A 4 -14.35 11.45 12.76
CA GLY A 4 -14.76 12.64 13.51
C GLY A 4 -15.67 12.33 14.70
N ASN A 5 -15.86 11.05 15.02
CA ASN A 5 -16.65 10.59 16.16
C ASN A 5 -15.76 10.14 17.34
N GLY A 6 -14.42 10.22 17.20
CA GLY A 6 -13.46 9.82 18.22
C GLY A 6 -13.29 8.30 18.36
N GLN A 7 -13.79 7.52 17.39
CA GLN A 7 -13.65 6.06 17.31
C GLN A 7 -13.15 5.67 15.93
N ILE A 8 -12.42 4.56 15.84
CA ILE A 8 -12.08 3.97 14.54
C ILE A 8 -13.32 3.25 14.03
N ALA A 9 -13.80 3.68 12.87
CA ALA A 9 -14.91 3.04 12.17
C ALA A 9 -14.46 2.46 10.82
N ASP A 10 -15.16 1.42 10.39
CA ASP A 10 -15.08 0.85 9.05
C ASP A 10 -16.04 1.63 8.14
N ASP A 11 -15.66 2.84 7.75
CA ASP A 11 -16.46 3.71 6.87
C ASP A 11 -15.64 4.34 5.72
N ASN A 12 -14.36 3.96 5.59
CA ASN A 12 -13.41 4.54 4.64
C ASN A 12 -13.26 6.07 4.74
N LYS A 13 -13.59 6.69 5.89
CA LYS A 13 -13.43 8.13 6.11
C LYS A 13 -12.28 8.44 7.07
N SER A 14 -11.82 9.69 6.98
CA SER A 14 -10.74 10.22 7.82
C SER A 14 -10.87 11.73 7.93
N ILE A 15 -10.77 12.26 9.15
CA ILE A 15 -10.66 13.71 9.38
C ILE A 15 -9.28 14.27 9.03
N TYR A 16 -8.29 13.40 8.81
CA TYR A 16 -6.89 13.80 8.65
C TYR A 16 -6.51 14.10 7.20
N THR A 17 -7.31 13.69 6.21
CA THR A 17 -6.97 13.81 4.79
C THR A 17 -6.61 15.26 4.42
N LYS A 18 -7.46 16.23 4.76
CA LYS A 18 -7.25 17.64 4.39
C LYS A 18 -5.98 18.20 5.02
N ALA A 19 -5.78 17.96 6.32
CA ALA A 19 -4.60 18.47 7.03
C ALA A 19 -3.30 17.88 6.46
N LEU A 20 -3.29 16.57 6.16
CA LEU A 20 -2.13 15.91 5.57
C LEU A 20 -1.85 16.41 4.15
N LYS A 21 -2.89 16.60 3.32
CA LYS A 21 -2.70 17.17 1.98
C LYS A 21 -2.16 18.59 2.03
N THR A 22 -2.68 19.43 2.91
CA THR A 22 -2.16 20.80 3.11
C THR A 22 -0.68 20.77 3.49
N LEU A 23 -0.28 19.90 4.42
CA LEU A 23 1.13 19.73 4.78
C LEU A 23 2.00 19.33 3.57
N ILE A 24 1.52 18.37 2.78
CA ILE A 24 2.24 17.91 1.57
C ILE A 24 2.39 19.07 0.58
N ASP A 25 1.32 19.82 0.32
CA ASP A 25 1.34 20.95 -0.62
C ASP A 25 2.30 22.06 -0.17
N GLU A 26 2.20 22.47 1.10
CA GLU A 26 3.08 23.49 1.69
C GLU A 26 4.55 23.05 1.64
N PHE A 27 4.83 21.76 1.90
CA PHE A 27 6.18 21.23 1.81
C PHE A 27 6.71 21.28 0.38
N ILE A 28 5.92 20.87 -0.62
CA ILE A 28 6.32 20.90 -2.03
C ILE A 28 6.49 22.34 -2.54
N GLU A 29 5.65 23.27 -2.07
CA GLU A 29 5.80 24.70 -2.40
C GLU A 29 7.09 25.30 -1.85
N ALA A 30 7.51 24.89 -0.64
CA ALA A 30 8.73 25.37 -0.01
C ALA A 30 10.02 24.77 -0.62
N HIS A 31 9.93 23.68 -1.39
CA HIS A 31 11.09 22.93 -1.90
C HIS A 31 11.00 22.79 -3.44
N PRO A 32 11.51 23.78 -4.21
CA PRO A 32 11.38 23.81 -5.67
C PRO A 32 12.19 22.72 -6.40
N ASP A 33 13.10 22.05 -5.71
CA ASP A 33 13.88 20.91 -6.18
C ASP A 33 13.10 19.58 -6.18
N ILE A 34 11.92 19.54 -5.56
CA ILE A 34 11.04 18.37 -5.60
C ILE A 34 10.44 18.20 -6.99
N ASP A 35 10.67 17.04 -7.57
CA ASP A 35 10.01 16.62 -8.80
C ASP A 35 8.53 16.30 -8.54
N ARG A 36 7.67 17.27 -8.86
CA ARG A 36 6.21 17.15 -8.72
C ARG A 36 5.59 16.02 -9.54
N LYS A 37 6.29 15.47 -10.54
CA LYS A 37 5.83 14.31 -11.31
C LYS A 37 6.09 12.99 -10.59
N ARG A 38 6.90 12.98 -9.53
CA ARG A 38 7.35 11.78 -8.81
C ARG A 38 7.07 11.88 -7.32
N ILE A 39 5.82 12.22 -7.00
CA ILE A 39 5.33 12.18 -5.62
C ILE A 39 4.69 10.82 -5.39
N TYR A 40 5.21 10.06 -4.43
CA TYR A 40 4.71 8.73 -4.08
C TYR A 40 4.06 8.78 -2.69
N VAL A 41 3.13 7.89 -2.42
CA VAL A 41 2.50 7.76 -1.10
C VAL A 41 2.56 6.31 -0.62
N GLY A 42 2.94 6.11 0.63
CA GLY A 42 2.98 4.77 1.20
C GLY A 42 2.86 4.83 2.71
N GLY A 43 2.36 3.74 3.28
CA GLY A 43 2.15 3.65 4.71
C GLY A 43 1.74 2.26 5.14
N LEU A 44 1.89 2.01 6.44
CA LEU A 44 1.60 0.73 7.09
C LEU A 44 0.36 0.83 7.97
N SER A 45 -0.45 -0.23 8.04
CA SER A 45 -1.65 -0.30 8.88
C SER A 45 -2.59 0.90 8.61
N ASN A 46 -2.92 1.71 9.61
CA ASN A 46 -3.64 2.98 9.42
C ASN A 46 -3.00 3.93 8.40
N GLY A 47 -1.68 3.90 8.24
CA GLY A 47 -0.97 4.60 7.15
C GLY A 47 -1.21 3.97 5.78
N GLY A 48 -1.40 2.66 5.71
CA GLY A 48 -1.83 1.94 4.51
C GLY A 48 -3.25 2.35 4.11
N PHE A 49 -4.15 2.46 5.10
CA PHE A 49 -5.47 3.06 4.88
C PHE A 49 -5.36 4.49 4.33
N MET A 50 -4.53 5.33 4.95
CA MET A 50 -4.36 6.72 4.51
C MET A 50 -3.74 6.82 3.12
N THR A 51 -2.93 5.84 2.71
CA THR A 51 -2.41 5.72 1.34
C THR A 51 -3.57 5.60 0.35
N VAL A 52 -4.48 4.64 0.56
CA VAL A 52 -5.64 4.44 -0.32
C VAL A 52 -6.60 5.64 -0.26
N ARG A 53 -6.86 6.18 0.94
CA ARG A 53 -7.73 7.35 1.13
C ARG A 53 -7.22 8.59 0.40
N LEU A 54 -5.92 8.89 0.50
CA LEU A 54 -5.32 10.04 -0.19
C LEU A 54 -5.37 9.88 -1.71
N VAL A 55 -5.13 8.67 -2.21
CA VAL A 55 -5.26 8.36 -3.64
C VAL A 55 -6.71 8.57 -4.12
N ALA A 56 -7.69 8.11 -3.35
CA ALA A 56 -9.10 8.31 -3.66
C ALA A 56 -9.54 9.78 -3.62
N ASP A 57 -9.03 10.57 -2.66
CA ASP A 57 -9.38 11.99 -2.49
C ASP A 57 -8.65 12.91 -3.48
N TYR A 58 -7.47 12.52 -3.95
CA TYR A 58 -6.63 13.32 -4.83
C TYR A 58 -6.13 12.52 -6.05
N PRO A 59 -7.06 12.08 -6.93
CA PRO A 59 -6.69 11.33 -8.13
C PRO A 59 -5.71 12.14 -8.99
N GLY A 60 -4.67 11.47 -9.48
CA GLY A 60 -3.64 12.07 -10.32
C GLY A 60 -2.60 12.93 -9.59
N PHE A 61 -2.62 12.98 -8.25
CA PHE A 61 -1.58 13.67 -7.48
C PHE A 61 -0.36 12.80 -7.20
N PHE A 62 -0.56 11.50 -6.95
CA PHE A 62 0.50 10.55 -6.65
C PHE A 62 0.83 9.72 -7.89
N ALA A 63 2.12 9.57 -8.19
CA ALA A 63 2.61 8.77 -9.30
C ALA A 63 2.48 7.26 -9.05
N ALA A 64 2.60 6.83 -7.79
CA ALA A 64 2.39 5.47 -7.34
C ALA A 64 2.09 5.44 -5.84
N GLY A 65 1.44 4.37 -5.38
CA GLY A 65 1.17 4.14 -3.97
C GLY A 65 1.52 2.75 -3.45
N VAL A 66 1.86 2.67 -2.15
CA VAL A 66 2.23 1.41 -1.47
C VAL A 66 1.40 1.23 -0.19
N PRO A 67 0.19 0.63 -0.28
CA PRO A 67 -0.62 0.29 0.88
C PRO A 67 -0.10 -0.99 1.55
N VAL A 68 0.52 -0.87 2.72
CA VAL A 68 1.00 -2.01 3.51
C VAL A 68 0.01 -2.30 4.63
N CYS A 69 -0.51 -3.52 4.68
CA CYS A 69 -1.56 -3.96 5.61
C CYS A 69 -2.68 -2.95 5.84
N ALA A 70 -3.20 -2.39 4.73
CA ALA A 70 -4.18 -1.33 4.73
C ALA A 70 -5.58 -1.85 5.11
N PRO A 71 -6.22 -1.36 6.19
CA PRO A 71 -7.60 -1.69 6.53
C PRO A 71 -8.60 -0.87 5.69
N TRP A 72 -8.46 -0.89 4.37
CA TRP A 72 -9.46 -0.32 3.45
C TRP A 72 -10.49 -1.39 3.09
N VAL A 73 -11.74 -0.98 2.83
CA VAL A 73 -12.81 -1.93 2.51
C VAL A 73 -13.48 -1.51 1.20
N ALA A 74 -13.14 -2.14 0.08
CA ALA A 74 -13.66 -1.79 -1.24
C ALA A 74 -15.20 -1.73 -1.33
N SER A 75 -15.93 -2.56 -0.58
CA SER A 75 -17.40 -2.58 -0.60
C SER A 75 -18.06 -1.37 0.07
N LEU A 76 -17.30 -0.60 0.86
CA LEU A 76 -17.76 0.63 1.50
C LEU A 76 -17.38 1.88 0.71
N ALA A 77 -16.52 1.75 -0.29
CA ALA A 77 -16.13 2.84 -1.17
C ALA A 77 -17.24 3.13 -2.20
N THR A 78 -17.38 4.40 -2.55
CA THR A 78 -18.20 4.83 -3.68
C THR A 78 -17.56 4.40 -5.01
N ASP A 79 -18.36 4.31 -6.06
CA ASP A 79 -17.86 3.98 -7.41
C ASP A 79 -16.79 4.98 -7.88
N ASP A 80 -16.94 6.26 -7.54
CA ASP A 80 -15.98 7.30 -7.94
C ASP A 80 -14.65 7.18 -7.17
N GLU A 81 -14.69 6.84 -5.89
CA GLU A 81 -13.48 6.52 -5.11
C GLU A 81 -12.76 5.32 -5.71
N MET A 82 -13.47 4.24 -6.03
CA MET A 82 -12.82 3.04 -6.60
C MET A 82 -12.27 3.28 -8.01
N LYS A 83 -12.94 4.10 -8.84
CA LYS A 83 -12.41 4.52 -10.15
C LYS A 83 -11.15 5.38 -10.01
N ALA A 84 -11.13 6.31 -9.05
CA ALA A 84 -9.95 7.12 -8.76
C ALA A 84 -8.77 6.25 -8.31
N ILE A 85 -9.01 5.28 -7.43
CA ILE A 85 -7.99 4.33 -6.97
C ILE A 85 -7.48 3.48 -8.14
N ALA A 86 -8.38 2.98 -9.01
CA ALA A 86 -8.01 2.14 -10.16
C ALA A 86 -7.14 2.84 -11.22
N GLN A 87 -7.12 4.18 -11.22
CA GLN A 87 -6.28 4.98 -12.13
C GLN A 87 -4.86 5.21 -11.60
N THR A 88 -4.60 4.90 -10.32
CA THR A 88 -3.30 5.13 -9.69
C THR A 88 -2.54 3.81 -9.62
N PRO A 89 -1.26 3.77 -10.03
CA PRO A 89 -0.42 2.60 -9.85
C PRO A 89 -0.30 2.24 -8.37
N LEU A 90 -0.62 0.99 -8.00
CA LEU A 90 -0.61 0.55 -6.60
C LEU A 90 0.01 -0.84 -6.43
N TRP A 91 0.85 -1.01 -5.41
CA TRP A 91 1.33 -2.34 -4.99
C TRP A 91 0.99 -2.59 -3.53
N PHE A 92 0.01 -3.47 -3.31
CA PHE A 92 -0.44 -3.88 -1.99
C PHE A 92 0.51 -4.90 -1.37
N VAL A 93 0.77 -4.76 -0.07
CA VAL A 93 1.62 -5.69 0.68
C VAL A 93 0.90 -6.17 1.93
N GLN A 94 0.72 -7.48 2.06
CA GLN A 94 -0.10 -8.09 3.12
C GLN A 94 0.50 -9.40 3.65
N SER A 95 0.15 -9.80 4.87
CA SER A 95 0.34 -11.18 5.36
C SER A 95 -1.01 -11.88 5.50
N ALA A 96 -1.07 -13.15 5.11
CA ALA A 96 -2.25 -13.99 5.25
C ALA A 96 -2.56 -14.30 6.73
N ASP A 97 -1.53 -14.36 7.57
CA ASP A 97 -1.63 -14.58 9.02
C ASP A 97 -1.67 -13.28 9.84
N ASP A 98 -1.97 -12.12 9.23
CA ASP A 98 -2.21 -10.87 9.96
C ASP A 98 -3.43 -11.01 10.88
N PRO A 99 -3.25 -10.94 12.22
CA PRO A 99 -4.35 -11.11 13.16
C PRO A 99 -5.15 -9.82 13.42
N ILE A 100 -4.74 -8.69 12.84
CA ILE A 100 -5.33 -7.37 13.06
C ILE A 100 -6.13 -6.91 11.83
N VAL A 101 -5.55 -7.07 10.63
CA VAL A 101 -6.16 -6.67 9.36
C VAL A 101 -6.28 -7.90 8.49
N THR A 102 -7.49 -8.47 8.40
CA THR A 102 -7.73 -9.71 7.64
C THR A 102 -7.49 -9.51 6.14
N ALA A 103 -6.57 -10.28 5.54
CA ALA A 103 -6.23 -10.13 4.13
C ALA A 103 -7.44 -10.25 3.18
N GLN A 104 -8.37 -11.16 3.49
CA GLN A 104 -9.57 -11.45 2.67
C GLN A 104 -10.58 -10.30 2.66
N ASP A 105 -10.72 -9.57 3.76
CA ASP A 105 -11.69 -8.48 3.88
C ASP A 105 -11.13 -7.14 3.37
N HIS A 106 -9.80 -7.08 3.18
CA HIS A 106 -9.05 -5.88 2.84
C HIS A 106 -8.23 -6.08 1.56
N ALA A 107 -6.89 -6.11 1.65
CA ALA A 107 -5.98 -6.06 0.49
C ALA A 107 -6.33 -7.02 -0.66
N LEU A 108 -6.76 -8.27 -0.38
CA LEU A 108 -7.15 -9.22 -1.43
C LEU A 108 -8.49 -8.84 -2.09
N ALA A 109 -9.48 -8.39 -1.31
CA ALA A 109 -10.76 -7.91 -1.83
C ALA A 109 -10.58 -6.61 -2.63
N ASP A 110 -9.76 -5.70 -2.13
CA ASP A 110 -9.43 -4.42 -2.77
C ASP A 110 -8.72 -4.66 -4.11
N TYR A 111 -7.66 -5.46 -4.10
CA TYR A 111 -6.95 -5.85 -5.32
C TYR A 111 -7.88 -6.46 -6.35
N LYS A 112 -8.72 -7.42 -5.95
CA LYS A 112 -9.70 -8.06 -6.83
C LYS A 112 -10.65 -7.03 -7.44
N LYS A 113 -11.20 -6.12 -6.63
CA LYS A 113 -12.11 -5.09 -7.12
C LYS A 113 -11.44 -4.13 -8.10
N LEU A 114 -10.18 -3.77 -7.87
CA LEU A 114 -9.41 -2.94 -8.79
C LEU A 114 -9.15 -3.65 -10.12
N LYS A 115 -8.81 -4.95 -10.11
CA LYS A 115 -8.71 -5.75 -11.35
C LYS A 115 -10.04 -5.84 -12.10
N GLU A 116 -11.16 -6.01 -11.41
CA GLU A 116 -12.51 -6.00 -12.01
C GLU A 116 -12.85 -4.66 -12.67
N LEU A 117 -12.33 -3.54 -12.14
CA LEU A 117 -12.48 -2.21 -12.71
C LEU A 117 -11.50 -1.92 -13.85
N GLY A 118 -10.62 -2.87 -14.20
CA GLY A 118 -9.67 -2.73 -15.30
C GLY A 118 -8.38 -2.01 -14.92
N ALA A 119 -8.01 -1.95 -13.63
CA ALA A 119 -6.71 -1.42 -13.22
C ALA A 119 -5.58 -2.23 -13.88
N GLU A 120 -4.78 -1.55 -14.70
CA GLU A 120 -3.69 -2.14 -15.48
C GLU A 120 -2.44 -2.34 -14.62
N ASP A 121 -2.06 -1.31 -13.86
CA ASP A 121 -0.84 -1.26 -13.04
C ASP A 121 -1.18 -1.40 -11.54
N VAL A 122 -1.67 -2.58 -11.16
CA VAL A 122 -1.94 -2.91 -9.76
C VAL A 122 -1.38 -4.30 -9.45
N HIS A 123 -0.66 -4.38 -8.35
CA HIS A 123 0.02 -5.59 -7.88
C HIS A 123 -0.37 -5.90 -6.44
N ILE A 124 -0.23 -7.16 -6.04
CA ILE A 124 -0.32 -7.56 -4.63
C ILE A 124 0.70 -8.65 -4.32
N THR A 125 1.45 -8.44 -3.24
CA THR A 125 2.24 -9.49 -2.59
C THR A 125 1.58 -9.83 -1.26
N CYS A 126 1.13 -11.08 -1.13
CA CYS A 126 0.58 -11.60 0.12
C CYS A 126 1.49 -12.73 0.63
N PHE A 127 2.17 -12.49 1.74
CA PHE A 127 3.00 -13.51 2.39
C PHE A 127 2.11 -14.51 3.16
N ASP A 128 2.52 -15.76 3.26
CA ASP A 128 1.83 -16.73 4.15
C ASP A 128 2.04 -16.36 5.62
N HIS A 129 3.28 -15.98 5.96
CA HIS A 129 3.70 -15.48 7.27
C HIS A 129 4.96 -14.63 7.14
N ILE A 130 5.27 -13.87 8.19
CA ILE A 130 6.46 -13.00 8.23
C ILE A 130 7.55 -13.61 9.10
N GLN A 131 8.76 -13.68 8.56
CA GLN A 131 9.94 -14.17 9.26
C GLN A 131 11.18 -13.37 8.86
N ASP A 132 12.28 -13.52 9.61
CA ASP A 132 13.54 -12.85 9.28
C ASP A 132 14.20 -13.45 8.05
N GLU A 133 14.09 -12.75 6.93
CA GLU A 133 14.77 -13.12 5.67
C GLU A 133 16.20 -12.56 5.59
N THR A 134 16.63 -11.74 6.57
CA THR A 134 18.00 -11.19 6.59
C THR A 134 19.04 -12.19 7.10
N GLY A 135 18.59 -13.24 7.80
CA GLY A 135 19.45 -14.22 8.47
C GLY A 135 20.13 -13.71 9.73
N ARG A 136 19.79 -12.49 10.19
CA ARG A 136 20.38 -11.83 11.36
C ARG A 136 19.71 -12.24 12.66
N TYR A 137 18.41 -12.50 12.64
CA TYR A 137 17.61 -12.78 13.82
C TYR A 137 17.17 -14.23 13.82
N ARG A 138 17.64 -14.97 14.84
CA ARG A 138 17.30 -16.37 15.05
C ARG A 138 16.68 -16.59 16.42
N ASP A 139 15.76 -17.54 16.51
CA ASP A 139 15.17 -17.98 17.76
C ASP A 139 16.14 -18.88 18.56
N GLU A 140 15.68 -19.39 19.70
CA GLU A 140 16.47 -20.29 20.56
C GLU A 140 16.85 -21.62 19.89
N TYR A 141 16.17 -22.01 18.80
CA TYR A 141 16.44 -23.21 18.00
C TYR A 141 17.27 -22.91 16.74
N GLY A 142 17.72 -21.67 16.56
CA GLY A 142 18.49 -21.24 15.41
C GLY A 142 17.67 -21.03 14.12
N GLN A 143 16.34 -21.09 14.19
CA GLN A 143 15.46 -20.81 13.04
C GLN A 143 15.27 -19.29 12.86
N PRO A 144 14.96 -18.80 11.65
CA PRO A 144 14.59 -17.40 11.46
C PRO A 144 13.47 -16.98 12.43
N VAL A 145 13.62 -15.82 13.07
CA VAL A 145 12.59 -15.29 13.97
C VAL A 145 11.30 -15.09 13.18
N ARG A 146 10.17 -15.62 13.69
CA ARG A 146 8.84 -15.34 13.17
C ARG A 146 8.28 -14.06 13.79
N TYR A 147 7.76 -13.19 12.95
CA TYR A 147 7.08 -11.96 13.36
C TYR A 147 5.56 -12.15 13.28
N ILE A 148 4.82 -11.29 13.97
CA ILE A 148 3.38 -11.21 13.82
C ILE A 148 3.06 -10.80 12.37
N GLY A 149 2.09 -11.44 11.72
CA GLY A 149 1.72 -11.18 10.34
C GLY A 149 1.46 -9.71 10.02
N HIS A 150 0.89 -8.97 10.99
CA HIS A 150 0.65 -7.53 10.86
C HIS A 150 1.92 -6.72 10.53
N PHE A 151 3.10 -7.20 10.93
CA PHE A 151 4.38 -6.53 10.73
C PHE A 151 4.98 -6.77 9.34
N VAL A 152 4.13 -6.98 8.32
CA VAL A 152 4.49 -7.19 6.91
C VAL A 152 5.25 -6.00 6.29
N TRP A 153 5.33 -4.86 6.98
CA TRP A 153 6.25 -3.78 6.63
C TRP A 153 7.72 -4.17 6.76
N ILE A 154 8.08 -5.20 7.54
CA ILE A 154 9.46 -5.67 7.67
C ILE A 154 10.03 -6.10 6.31
N PRO A 155 9.45 -7.09 5.59
CA PRO A 155 9.93 -7.43 4.25
C PRO A 155 9.72 -6.31 3.23
N ALA A 156 8.69 -5.46 3.39
CA ALA A 156 8.49 -4.31 2.51
C ALA A 156 9.69 -3.35 2.56
N TYR A 157 10.12 -2.91 3.73
CA TYR A 157 11.23 -1.95 3.88
C TYR A 157 12.63 -2.58 3.86
N HIS A 158 12.73 -3.92 3.85
CA HIS A 158 13.95 -4.62 3.48
C HIS A 158 14.06 -4.90 1.96
N ASP A 159 13.13 -4.39 1.16
CA ASP A 159 13.10 -4.55 -0.31
C ASP A 159 12.97 -6.02 -0.77
N PHE A 160 12.24 -6.84 0.00
CA PHE A 160 11.99 -8.26 -0.32
C PHE A 160 10.71 -8.51 -1.10
N VAL A 161 9.86 -7.50 -1.24
CA VAL A 161 8.60 -7.56 -2.01
C VAL A 161 8.92 -7.51 -3.50
N LYS A 162 8.58 -8.57 -4.23
CA LYS A 162 8.89 -8.70 -5.67
C LYS A 162 7.93 -9.58 -6.48
N THR A 163 6.90 -10.15 -5.84
CA THR A 163 6.06 -11.19 -6.46
C THR A 163 4.58 -10.84 -6.50
N GLU A 164 3.88 -11.39 -7.48
CA GLU A 164 2.42 -11.44 -7.55
C GLU A 164 1.84 -12.46 -6.55
N LEU A 165 0.51 -12.51 -6.48
CA LEU A 165 -0.23 -13.46 -5.64
C LEU A 165 0.05 -14.94 -5.99
N ASP A 166 0.39 -15.23 -7.24
CA ASP A 166 0.74 -16.59 -7.69
C ASP A 166 2.22 -16.95 -7.47
N GLY A 167 3.00 -16.04 -6.86
CA GLY A 167 4.41 -16.21 -6.57
C GLY A 167 5.35 -15.91 -7.74
N THR A 168 4.82 -15.54 -8.92
CA THR A 168 5.67 -15.08 -10.04
C THR A 168 6.22 -13.69 -9.75
N ASN A 169 7.36 -13.33 -10.34
CA ASN A 169 7.92 -11.99 -10.15
C ASN A 169 7.04 -10.95 -10.86
N VAL A 170 6.88 -9.78 -10.24
CA VAL A 170 6.40 -8.59 -10.94
C VAL A 170 7.44 -8.16 -11.96
N LEU A 171 7.00 -7.92 -13.19
CA LEU A 171 7.87 -7.58 -14.32
C LEU A 171 7.52 -6.18 -14.86
N VAL A 172 8.54 -5.38 -15.14
CA VAL A 172 8.42 -4.17 -15.96
C VAL A 172 9.28 -4.38 -17.21
N ASP A 173 8.66 -4.26 -18.40
CA ASP A 173 9.31 -4.53 -19.69
C ASP A 173 10.05 -5.89 -19.76
N GLY A 174 9.45 -6.91 -19.13
CA GLY A 174 10.01 -8.27 -19.06
C GLY A 174 11.15 -8.45 -18.04
N THR A 175 11.49 -7.41 -17.28
CA THR A 175 12.54 -7.44 -16.25
C THR A 175 11.92 -7.52 -14.86
N PRO A 176 12.31 -8.49 -14.00
CA PRO A 176 11.88 -8.54 -12.61
C PRO A 176 12.29 -7.28 -11.83
N VAL A 177 11.36 -6.74 -11.05
CA VAL A 177 11.58 -5.57 -10.20
C VAL A 177 11.16 -5.86 -8.76
N THR A 178 11.85 -5.22 -7.80
CA THR A 178 11.34 -5.11 -6.43
C THR A 178 10.30 -4.00 -6.33
N LEU A 179 9.56 -3.97 -5.22
CA LEU A 179 8.59 -2.92 -4.91
C LEU A 179 9.17 -1.52 -5.07
N TRP A 180 10.34 -1.24 -4.48
CA TRP A 180 10.91 0.11 -4.52
C TRP A 180 11.51 0.46 -5.88
N GLN A 181 11.98 -0.54 -6.64
CA GLN A 181 12.35 -0.34 -8.04
C GLN A 181 11.12 0.02 -8.88
N TRP A 182 10.02 -0.72 -8.74
CA TRP A 182 8.76 -0.43 -9.42
C TRP A 182 8.24 0.98 -9.09
N VAL A 183 8.22 1.38 -7.81
CA VAL A 183 7.83 2.76 -7.43
C VAL A 183 8.69 3.80 -8.15
N GLY A 184 10.01 3.62 -8.17
CA GLY A 184 10.94 4.57 -8.80
C GLY A 184 10.79 4.73 -10.32
N LEU A 185 10.12 3.79 -11.00
CA LEU A 185 9.84 3.86 -12.45
C LEU A 185 8.61 4.72 -12.77
N HIS A 186 7.76 4.99 -11.78
CA HIS A 186 6.51 5.72 -11.97
C HIS A 186 6.70 7.23 -11.97
N HIS A 187 5.95 7.90 -12.83
CA HIS A 187 5.87 9.35 -12.90
C HIS A 187 4.55 9.77 -13.56
N LEU A 188 4.05 10.95 -13.19
CA LEU A 188 2.90 11.57 -13.85
C LEU A 188 3.30 12.10 -15.23
N VAL A 189 2.40 11.99 -16.21
CA VAL A 189 2.58 12.47 -17.60
C VAL A 189 2.54 13.99 -17.66
#